data_AF-X1S7R7-F1
#
_entry.id   AF-X1S7R7-F1
#
_cell.length_a   1.000
_cell.length_b   1.000
_cell.length_c   1.000
_cell.angle_alpha   90.00
_cell.angle_beta   90.00
_cell.angle_gamma   90.00
#
_symmetry.space_group_name_H-M   'P 1'
#
loop_
_entity.id
_entity.type
_entity.pdbx_description
1 polymer ?
#
loop_
_entity_poly.entity_id
_entity_poly.type
_entity_poly.pdbx_seq_one_letter_code
_entity_poly.pdbx_strand_id
1 'polypeptide(L)'
;GVTKKIPFCGRQRELNKLIEIAQSIKENKAELCIITGQMGIGKSRLKEEFEKFLSEDGVFKYFETHCSVEIPSPYFPFKFLLARYFEITEYDSSVAIAKKIDESIARRHLSPITVRNAYSSRI
;
A
#
# COMPACT_ATOMS: atom_id res chain seq x y z
N GLY A 1 11.34 16.50 24.07
CA GLY A 1 10.08 16.40 24.85
C GLY A 1 9.26 15.29 24.25
N VAL A 2 8.88 14.29 25.04
CA VAL A 2 8.05 13.18 24.56
C VAL A 2 6.63 13.70 24.39
N THR A 3 6.16 13.83 23.15
CA THR A 3 4.77 14.19 22.84
C THR A 3 3.87 13.08 23.35
N LYS A 4 3.11 13.34 24.42
CA LYS A 4 2.13 12.40 24.97
C LYS A 4 1.03 12.19 23.93
N LYS A 5 1.04 11.05 23.23
CA LYS A 5 0.02 10.70 22.24
C LYS A 5 -1.31 10.50 22.96
N ILE A 6 -2.38 11.13 22.48
CA ILE A 6 -3.71 10.98 23.05
C ILE A 6 -4.13 9.49 22.96
N PRO A 7 -4.60 8.88 24.06
CA PRO A 7 -5.06 7.49 24.04
C PRO A 7 -6.10 7.26 22.95
N PHE A 8 -5.99 6.14 22.24
CA PHE A 8 -7.03 5.73 21.31
C PHE A 8 -8.29 5.37 22.10
N CYS A 9 -9.42 6.00 21.76
CA CYS A 9 -10.68 5.83 22.46
C CYS A 9 -11.81 5.62 21.46
N GLY A 10 -12.71 4.68 21.77
CA GLY A 10 -13.75 4.25 20.85
C GLY A 10 -13.19 3.49 19.64
N ARG A 11 -14.04 3.22 18.64
CA ARG A 11 -13.66 2.62 17.34
C ARG A 11 -13.05 1.22 17.38
N GLN A 12 -13.12 0.53 18.53
CA GLN A 12 -12.56 -0.81 18.69
C GLN A 12 -13.19 -1.79 17.69
N ARG A 13 -14.48 -1.63 17.39
CA ARG A 13 -15.17 -2.45 16.39
C ARG A 13 -14.56 -2.29 15.00
N GLU A 14 -14.27 -1.06 14.57
CA GLU A 14 -13.64 -0.80 13.27
C GLU A 14 -12.19 -1.28 13.23
N LEU A 15 -11.43 -1.10 14.31
CA LEU A 15 -10.06 -1.62 14.41
C LEU A 15 -10.05 -3.14 14.32
N ASN A 16 -10.94 -3.82 15.05
CA ASN A 16 -11.05 -5.29 15.00
C ASN A 16 -11.37 -5.79 13.59
N LYS A 17 -12.24 -5.11 12.84
CA LYS A 17 -12.52 -5.45 11.44
C LYS A 17 -11.27 -5.35 10.56
N LEU A 18 -10.45 -4.31 10.71
CA LEU A 18 -9.21 -4.17 9.96
C LEU A 18 -8.21 -5.29 10.31
N ILE A 19 -8.16 -5.68 11.58
CA ILE A 19 -7.33 -6.80 12.05
C ILE A 19 -7.81 -8.13 11.45
N GLU A 20 -9.12 -8.38 11.44
CA GLU A 20 -9.72 -9.57 10.81
C GLU A 20 -9.38 -9.65 9.32
N ILE A 21 -9.49 -8.53 8.59
CA ILE A 21 -9.08 -8.41 7.18
C ILE A 21 -7.57 -8.70 7.02
N ALA A 22 -6.72 -8.16 7.90
CA ALA A 22 -5.29 -8.43 7.82
C ALA A 22 -4.99 -9.93 8.02
N GLN A 23 -5.67 -10.57 8.97
CA GLN A 23 -5.51 -11.99 9.25
C GLN A 23 -5.99 -12.87 8.11
N SER A 24 -7.08 -12.52 7.42
CA SER A 24 -7.58 -13.31 6.28
C SER A 24 -6.63 -13.27 5.07
N ILE A 25 -5.86 -12.19 4.90
CA ILE A 25 -4.82 -12.09 3.86
C ILE A 25 -3.73 -13.15 4.05
N LYS A 26 -3.47 -13.61 5.29
CA LYS A 26 -2.53 -14.71 5.55
C LYS A 26 -2.99 -16.03 4.88
N GLU A 27 -4.28 -16.18 4.58
CA GLU A 27 -4.85 -17.34 3.88
C GLU A 27 -4.83 -17.18 2.33
N ASN A 28 -3.99 -16.30 1.78
CA ASN A 28 -3.89 -15.97 0.34
C ASN A 28 -5.18 -15.41 -0.28
N LYS A 29 -6.04 -14.77 0.53
CA LYS A 29 -7.23 -14.04 0.04
C LYS A 29 -6.88 -12.57 -0.14
N ALA A 30 -7.19 -12.01 -1.31
CA ALA A 30 -7.11 -10.58 -1.53
C ALA A 30 -8.39 -9.92 -1.01
N GLU A 31 -8.26 -8.86 -0.21
CA GLU A 31 -9.40 -8.12 0.35
C GLU A 31 -9.28 -6.61 0.10
N LEU A 32 -10.43 -5.96 0.01
CA LEU A 32 -10.55 -4.51 -0.15
C LEU A 32 -11.40 -3.93 0.98
N CYS A 33 -10.88 -2.92 1.66
CA CYS A 33 -11.60 -2.15 2.67
C CYS A 33 -11.58 -0.66 2.32
N ILE A 34 -12.70 0.02 2.55
CA ILE A 34 -12.82 1.47 2.36
C ILE A 34 -13.21 2.08 3.70
N ILE A 35 -12.37 2.98 4.22
CA ILE A 35 -12.64 3.73 5.45
C ILE A 35 -13.24 5.08 5.08
N THR A 36 -14.54 5.26 5.32
CA THR A 36 -15.26 6.52 5.10
C THR A 36 -15.66 7.18 6.43
N GLY A 37 -16.04 8.46 6.37
CA GLY A 37 -16.53 9.19 7.55
C GLY A 37 -16.24 10.68 7.47
N GLN A 38 -16.84 11.44 8.38
CA GLN A 38 -16.70 12.90 8.44
C GLN A 38 -15.26 13.35 8.67
N MET A 39 -14.93 14.60 8.32
CA MET A 39 -13.65 15.20 8.67
C MET A 39 -13.48 15.23 10.20
N GLY A 40 -12.29 14.97 10.71
CA GLY A 40 -12.01 15.02 12.16
C GLY A 40 -12.47 13.80 12.98
N ILE A 41 -13.22 12.84 12.41
CA ILE A 41 -13.72 11.65 13.15
C ILE A 41 -12.63 10.62 13.52
N GLY A 42 -11.36 10.94 13.32
CA GLY A 42 -10.23 10.06 13.66
C GLY A 42 -9.94 8.94 12.65
N LYS A 43 -10.23 9.12 11.34
CA LYS A 43 -9.86 8.11 10.31
C LYS A 43 -8.34 7.87 10.25
N SER A 44 -7.54 8.94 10.26
CA SER A 44 -6.08 8.82 10.32
C SER A 44 -5.61 8.16 11.61
N ARG A 45 -6.26 8.47 12.75
CA ARG A 45 -5.96 7.81 14.03
C ARG A 45 -6.26 6.32 14.01
N LEU A 46 -7.37 5.90 13.39
CA LEU A 46 -7.70 4.49 13.20
C LEU A 46 -6.66 3.78 12.33
N LYS A 47 -6.22 4.40 11.22
CA LYS A 47 -5.11 3.89 10.39
C LYS A 47 -3.83 3.72 11.22
N GLU A 48 -3.43 4.72 12.01
CA GLU A 48 -2.22 4.63 12.82
C GLU A 48 -2.24 3.48 13.83
N GLU A 49 -3.38 3.20 14.46
CA GLU A 49 -3.50 2.06 15.39
C GLU A 49 -3.47 0.72 14.63
N PHE A 50 -4.03 0.67 13.43
CA PHE A 50 -3.92 -0.51 12.57
C PHE A 50 -2.48 -0.73 12.09
N GLU A 51 -1.77 0.33 11.69
CA GLU A 51 -0.34 0.26 11.34
C GLU A 51 0.51 -0.21 12.51
N LYS A 52 0.20 0.25 13.73
CA LYS A 52 0.84 -0.23 14.95
C LYS A 52 0.67 -1.75 15.09
N PHE A 53 -0.56 -2.26 14.96
CA PHE A 53 -0.83 -3.69 14.97
C PHE A 53 -0.02 -4.44 13.90
N LEU A 54 -0.01 -3.97 12.65
CA LEU A 54 0.75 -4.60 11.56
C LEU A 54 2.26 -4.64 11.84
N SER A 55 2.79 -3.56 12.42
CA SER A 55 4.21 -3.47 12.77
C SER A 55 4.61 -4.37 13.94
N GLU A 56 3.71 -4.59 14.90
CA GLU A 56 3.92 -5.47 16.05
C GLU A 56 3.85 -6.95 15.64
N ASP A 57 2.99 -7.32 14.68
CA ASP A 57 2.92 -8.69 14.13
C ASP A 57 4.19 -9.06 13.33
N GLY A 58 4.83 -8.08 12.67
CA GLY A 58 6.12 -8.25 11.98
C GLY A 58 6.07 -9.11 10.70
N VAL A 59 4.97 -9.81 10.43
CA VAL A 59 4.79 -10.62 9.21
C VAL A 59 4.36 -9.76 8.03
N PHE A 60 3.59 -8.70 8.29
CA PHE A 60 3.01 -7.88 7.24
C PHE A 60 4.03 -6.88 6.67
N LYS A 61 4.11 -6.86 5.34
CA LYS A 61 4.71 -5.76 4.60
C LYS A 61 3.59 -4.93 4.00
N TYR A 62 3.58 -3.64 4.31
CA TYR A 62 2.60 -2.71 3.76
C TYR A 62 3.30 -1.50 3.15
N PHE A 63 2.59 -0.86 2.23
CA PHE A 63 3.03 0.36 1.57
C PHE A 63 1.93 1.40 1.70
N GLU A 64 2.32 2.64 1.95
CA GLU A 64 1.40 3.77 1.96
C GLU A 64 1.60 4.63 0.71
N THR A 65 0.49 5.09 0.15
CA THR A 65 0.47 6.05 -0.94
C THR A 65 -0.62 7.09 -0.69
N HIS A 66 -0.61 8.16 -1.47
CA HIS A 66 -1.58 9.24 -1.37
C HIS A 66 -1.94 9.77 -2.76
N CYS A 67 -3.15 10.30 -2.87
CA CYS A 67 -3.52 11.14 -3.99
C CYS A 67 -2.93 12.54 -3.75
N SER A 68 -2.17 13.05 -4.71
CA SER A 68 -1.67 14.42 -4.65
C SER A 68 -2.74 15.39 -5.15
N VAL A 69 -2.90 16.51 -4.46
CA VAL A 69 -3.73 17.63 -4.91
C VAL A 69 -3.01 18.48 -5.96
N GLU A 70 -1.68 18.42 -6.00
CA GLU A 70 -0.83 19.23 -6.88
C GLU A 70 -0.58 18.54 -8.23
N ILE A 71 -0.64 17.20 -8.26
CA ILE A 71 -0.36 16.39 -9.45
C ILE A 71 -1.69 15.80 -9.94
N PRO A 72 -2.29 16.36 -11.01
CA PRO A 72 -3.61 15.95 -11.51
C PRO A 72 -3.51 14.67 -12.36
N SER A 73 -3.02 13.58 -11.77
CA SER A 73 -2.92 12.28 -12.42
C SER A 73 -3.55 11.19 -11.57
N PRO A 74 -4.53 10.42 -12.09
CA PRO A 74 -5.11 9.29 -11.38
C PRO A 74 -4.08 8.17 -11.13
N TYR A 75 -2.96 8.19 -11.86
CA TYR A 75 -1.87 7.22 -11.70
C TYR A 75 -0.80 7.65 -10.71
N PHE A 76 -0.87 8.86 -10.15
CA PHE A 76 0.13 9.33 -9.19
C PHE A 76 0.29 8.40 -7.97
N PRO A 77 -0.78 7.92 -7.30
CA PRO A 77 -0.61 7.02 -6.15
C PRO A 77 0.14 5.74 -6.52
N PHE A 78 -0.11 5.20 -7.72
CA PHE A 78 0.56 4.00 -8.21
C PHE A 78 2.01 4.27 -8.60
N LYS A 79 2.29 5.39 -9.27
CA LYS A 79 3.66 5.81 -9.61
C LYS A 79 4.50 6.00 -8.33
N PHE A 80 3.94 6.67 -7.32
CA PHE A 80 4.59 6.87 -6.04
C PHE A 80 4.85 5.54 -5.32
N LEU A 81 3.84 4.67 -5.26
CA LEU A 81 3.95 3.33 -4.70
C LEU A 81 5.07 2.51 -5.37
N LEU A 82 5.04 2.41 -6.71
CA LEU A 82 5.99 1.61 -7.47
C LEU A 82 7.41 2.17 -7.38
N ALA A 83 7.58 3.50 -7.41
CA ALA A 83 8.88 4.11 -7.21
C ALA A 83 9.49 3.72 -5.86
N ARG A 84 8.70 3.77 -4.76
CA ARG A 84 9.15 3.31 -3.44
C ARG A 84 9.40 1.80 -3.40
N TYR A 85 8.52 1.01 -4.03
CA TYR A 85 8.62 -0.44 -4.07
C TYR A 85 9.91 -0.90 -4.76
N PHE A 86 10.29 -0.25 -5.86
CA PHE A 86 11.48 -0.53 -6.66
C PHE A 86 12.70 0.32 -6.28
N GLU A 87 12.61 1.12 -5.22
CA GLU A 87 13.70 1.98 -4.74
C GLU A 87 14.22 2.95 -5.84
N ILE A 88 13.32 3.44 -6.70
CA ILE A 88 13.60 4.40 -7.77
C ILE A 88 13.64 5.82 -7.18
N THR A 89 14.64 6.58 -7.61
CA THR A 89 14.89 7.97 -7.23
C THR A 89 14.90 8.88 -8.47
N GLU A 90 14.84 10.19 -8.26
CA GLU A 90 14.91 11.19 -9.35
C GLU A 90 16.27 11.22 -10.07
N TYR A 91 17.32 10.66 -9.45
CA TYR A 91 18.67 10.62 -10.00
C TYR A 91 18.95 9.37 -10.84
N ASP A 92 18.02 8.40 -10.87
CA ASP A 92 18.20 7.19 -11.64
C ASP A 92 17.99 7.44 -13.13
N SER A 93 18.93 6.98 -13.95
CA SER A 93 18.75 6.90 -15.40
C SER A 93 17.71 5.83 -15.76
N SER A 94 17.17 5.89 -16.98
CA SER A 94 16.25 4.85 -17.48
C SER A 94 16.85 3.44 -17.40
N VAL A 95 18.16 3.30 -17.64
CA VAL A 95 18.90 2.03 -17.52
C VAL A 95 18.97 1.57 -16.06
N ALA A 96 19.24 2.48 -15.12
CA ALA A 96 19.27 2.16 -13.70
C ALA A 96 17.88 1.75 -13.18
N ILE A 97 16.83 2.45 -13.62
CA ILE A 97 15.44 2.12 -13.31
C ILE A 97 15.09 0.71 -13.77
N ALA A 98 15.37 0.37 -15.03
CA ALA A 98 15.09 -0.96 -15.58
C ALA A 98 15.79 -2.06 -14.77
N LYS A 99 17.08 -1.85 -14.46
CA LYS A 99 17.86 -2.78 -13.63
C LYS A 99 17.24 -2.98 -12.24
N LYS A 100 16.83 -1.90 -11.55
CA LYS A 100 16.18 -1.99 -10.23
C LYS A 100 14.86 -2.78 -10.27
N ILE A 101 14.08 -2.58 -11.33
CA ILE A 101 12.84 -3.32 -11.55
C ILE A 101 13.13 -4.81 -11.72
N ASP A 102 14.04 -5.16 -12.65
CA ASP A 102 14.39 -6.54 -12.95
C ASP A 102 14.95 -7.28 -11.72
N GLU A 103 15.86 -6.63 -10.99
CA GLU A 103 16.42 -7.18 -9.75
C GLU A 103 15.37 -7.38 -8.66
N SER A 104 14.42 -6.47 -8.53
CA SER A 104 13.33 -6.57 -7.55
C SER A 104 12.35 -7.69 -7.90
N ILE A 105 11.99 -7.82 -9.18
CA ILE A 105 11.15 -8.91 -9.69
C ILE A 105 11.80 -10.26 -9.40
N ALA A 106 13.08 -10.41 -9.74
CA ALA A 106 13.84 -11.64 -9.51
C ALA A 106 13.96 -11.97 -8.01
N ARG A 107 14.34 -11.00 -7.18
CA ARG A 107 14.55 -11.17 -5.73
C ARG A 107 13.28 -11.53 -4.98
N ARG A 108 12.13 -11.04 -5.43
CA ARG A 108 10.84 -11.17 -4.73
C ARG A 108 9.93 -12.23 -5.35
N HIS A 109 10.43 -12.99 -6.33
CA HIS A 109 9.69 -14.03 -7.05
C HIS A 109 8.34 -13.53 -7.58
N LEU A 110 8.30 -12.27 -8.01
CA LEU A 110 7.11 -11.71 -8.65
C LEU A 110 7.01 -12.37 -10.03
N SER A 111 6.13 -13.34 -10.18
CA SER A 111 5.83 -13.91 -11.49
C SER A 111 5.09 -12.84 -12.29
N PRO A 112 5.62 -12.34 -13.42
CA PRO A 112 4.83 -11.48 -14.29
C PRO A 112 3.59 -12.27 -14.69
N ILE A 113 2.40 -11.74 -14.40
CA ILE A 113 1.18 -12.25 -15.03
C ILE A 113 1.41 -12.04 -16.51
N THR A 114 1.65 -13.13 -17.25
CA THR A 114 1.74 -13.06 -18.69
C THR A 114 0.35 -12.68 -19.17
N VAL A 115 0.15 -11.39 -19.47
CA VAL A 115 -1.06 -10.91 -20.11
C VAL A 115 -1.06 -11.56 -21.49
N ARG A 116 -1.77 -12.68 -21.62
CA ARG A 116 -2.05 -13.28 -22.93
C ARG A 116 -2.70 -12.18 -23.76
N ASN A 117 -2.05 -11.80 -24.85
CA ASN A 117 -2.50 -10.78 -25.79
C ASN A 117 -4.00 -10.95 -26.11
N ALA A 118 -4.85 -10.13 -25.50
CA ALA A 118 -6.28 -10.05 -25.81
C ALA A 118 -6.56 -9.15 -27.03
N TYR A 119 -5.56 -8.92 -27.90
CA TYR A 119 -5.66 -8.02 -29.06
C TYR A 119 -5.33 -8.69 -30.41
N SER A 120 -5.27 -10.02 -30.47
CA SER A 120 -5.13 -10.73 -31.75
C SER A 120 -6.45 -11.40 -32.15
N SER A 121 -7.46 -10.59 -32.49
CA SER A 121 -8.58 -10.97 -33.38
C SER A 121 -9.65 -9.86 -33.43
N ARG A 122 -9.31 -8.69 -33.97
CA ARG A 122 -10.27 -7.74 -34.57
C ARG A 122 -9.54 -6.85 -35.59
N ILE A 123 -9.21 -7.41 -36.76
CA ILE A 123 -9.29 -6.75 -38.07
C ILE A 123 -9.79 -7.80 -39.05
#